data_AF-A0A3R6WB16-F1
#
_entry.id   AF-A0A3R6WB16-F1
#
_cell.length_a   1.000
_cell.length_b   1.000
_cell.length_c   1.000
_cell.angle_alpha   90.00
_cell.angle_beta   90.00
_cell.angle_gamma   90.00
#
_symmetry.space_group_name_H-M   'P 1'
#
loop_
_entity.id
_entity.type
_entity.pdbx_description
1 polymer ?
#
loop_
_entity_poly.entity_id
_entity_poly.type
_entity_poly.pdbx_seq_one_letter_code
_entity_poly.pdbx_strand_id
1 'polypeptide(L)'
;MIRKIIRSMTQGSVKTKLFLWAMILLGIASVALFIAAWILQLPIFALAALVLLVVAFATVNSVTINTQKAQKSNKDTYDEGKEAHSPQERQRAKARYLASLQSKDVKKILKQHKVTQSHQKLMIDSYQERKLEQVPAFAWRTDKTLHFLVLEGHANEFEIPMDQIRGIYYEKNVTADIEKDYIPFQYSTYIAKMFQDLLPEYAERNVDGELVYQKNLFYLSNGLYITNTSMANLMKLLPKVPFLLDDSVSRSNRLDAYFKEIYKNRVLCEAHAITMDQYRQSIEDILEDLIQAPISGQEFVKSLRDMTKYHLIDQQQVSGCSQRYRQIKNI
;
A
#
# COMPACT_ATOMS: atom_id res chain seq x y z
N MET A 1 37.26 7.98 -10.85
CA MET A 1 36.22 8.83 -11.48
C MET A 1 35.82 8.39 -12.90
N ILE A 2 36.77 8.01 -13.77
CA ILE A 2 36.50 7.60 -15.17
C ILE A 2 35.49 6.44 -15.31
N ARG A 3 35.57 5.40 -14.46
CA ARG A 3 34.60 4.28 -14.46
C ARG A 3 33.15 4.70 -14.13
N LYS A 4 32.94 5.78 -13.38
CA LYS A 4 31.60 6.31 -13.04
C LYS A 4 31.00 7.10 -14.22
N ILE A 5 31.84 7.85 -14.94
CA ILE A 5 31.47 8.60 -16.15
C ILE A 5 31.08 7.62 -17.27
N ILE A 6 31.83 6.53 -17.43
CA ILE A 6 31.55 5.47 -18.42
C ILE A 6 30.23 4.75 -18.13
N ARG A 7 29.91 4.48 -16.85
CA ARG A 7 28.61 3.89 -16.45
C ARG A 7 27.43 4.87 -16.65
N SER A 8 27.65 6.17 -16.45
CA SER A 8 26.61 7.18 -16.68
C SER A 8 26.30 7.40 -18.17
N MET A 9 27.27 7.16 -19.07
CA MET A 9 27.08 7.22 -20.53
C MET A 9 26.20 6.11 -21.10
N THR A 10 26.19 4.93 -20.48
CA THR A 10 25.42 3.78 -20.97
C THR A 10 24.04 3.65 -20.33
N GLN A 11 23.83 4.17 -19.11
CA GLN A 11 22.59 3.99 -18.34
C GLN A 11 21.82 5.29 -17.99
N GLY A 12 22.27 6.47 -18.41
CA GLY A 12 21.54 7.75 -18.19
C GLY A 12 20.34 8.00 -19.11
N SER A 13 19.53 9.02 -18.80
CA SER A 13 18.46 9.51 -19.70
C SER A 13 19.03 9.98 -21.04
N VAL A 14 18.27 9.91 -22.14
CA VAL A 14 18.73 10.27 -23.50
C VAL A 14 19.39 11.67 -23.52
N LYS A 15 18.82 12.64 -22.79
CA LYS A 15 19.38 14.00 -22.67
C LYS A 15 20.69 14.04 -21.89
N THR A 16 20.83 13.24 -20.83
CA THR A 16 22.08 13.13 -20.05
C THR A 16 23.19 12.43 -20.84
N LYS A 17 22.84 11.42 -21.64
CA LYS A 17 23.77 10.73 -22.54
C LYS A 17 24.26 11.66 -23.66
N LEU A 18 23.34 12.39 -24.29
CA LEU A 18 23.66 13.38 -25.31
C LEU A 18 24.63 14.44 -24.77
N PHE A 19 24.39 14.92 -23.55
CA PHE A 19 25.25 15.92 -22.90
C PHE A 19 26.65 15.38 -22.57
N LEU A 20 26.76 14.15 -22.05
CA LEU A 20 28.06 13.53 -21.75
C LEU A 20 28.87 13.21 -23.02
N TRP A 21 28.22 12.72 -24.08
CA TRP A 21 28.88 12.48 -25.37
C TRP A 21 29.34 13.78 -26.03
N ALA A 22 28.54 14.85 -25.95
CA ALA A 22 28.92 16.17 -26.44
C ALA A 22 30.15 16.71 -25.71
N MET A 23 30.24 16.54 -24.39
CA MET A 23 31.39 16.99 -23.59
C MET A 23 32.68 16.23 -23.93
N ILE A 24 32.60 14.93 -24.22
CA ILE A 24 33.74 14.10 -24.63
C ILE A 24 34.19 14.46 -26.05
N LEU A 25 33.25 14.63 -26.97
CA LEU A 25 33.55 15.08 -28.34
C LEU A 25 34.23 16.45 -28.36
N LEU A 26 33.77 17.39 -27.51
CA LEU A 26 34.39 18.70 -27.33
C LEU A 26 35.82 18.61 -26.80
N GLY A 27 36.06 17.72 -25.81
CA GLY A 27 37.40 17.46 -25.28
C GLY A 27 38.36 16.89 -26.33
N ILE A 28 37.89 15.93 -27.13
CA ILE A 28 38.68 15.32 -28.21
C ILE A 28 38.98 16.34 -29.32
N ALA A 29 37.99 17.16 -29.70
CA ALA A 29 38.16 18.21 -30.70
C ALA A 29 39.19 19.26 -30.25
N SER A 30 39.19 19.65 -28.98
CA SER A 30 40.17 20.59 -28.43
C SER A 30 41.61 20.05 -28.51
N VAL A 31 41.82 18.76 -28.26
CA VAL A 31 43.16 18.13 -28.34
C VAL A 31 43.62 18.02 -29.80
N ALA A 32 42.72 17.65 -30.71
CA ALA A 32 43.02 17.57 -32.15
C ALA A 32 43.44 18.93 -32.74
N LEU A 33 42.78 20.03 -32.32
CA LEU A 33 43.14 21.38 -32.75
C LEU A 33 44.51 21.83 -32.22
N PHE A 34 44.89 21.40 -31.02
CA PHE A 34 46.24 21.65 -30.49
C PHE A 34 47.33 20.92 -31.29
N ILE A 35 47.07 19.68 -31.70
CA ILE A 35 47.99 18.89 -32.54
C ILE A 35 48.09 19.51 -33.95
N ALA A 36 46.97 19.96 -34.51
CA ALA A 36 46.93 20.65 -35.81
C ALA A 36 47.69 21.99 -35.76
N ALA A 37 47.60 22.75 -34.67
CA ALA A 37 48.39 23.98 -34.47
C ALA A 37 49.89 23.70 -34.47
N TRP A 38 50.31 22.56 -33.90
CA TRP A 38 51.72 22.16 -33.83
C TRP A 38 52.28 21.69 -35.18
N ILE A 39 51.48 20.98 -35.97
CA ILE A 39 51.89 20.43 -37.28
C ILE A 39 51.86 21.49 -38.38
N LEU A 40 50.85 22.36 -38.41
CA LEU A 40 50.69 23.38 -39.45
C LEU A 40 51.32 24.74 -39.09
N GLN A 41 51.82 24.90 -37.86
CA GLN A 41 52.41 26.13 -37.32
C GLN A 41 51.54 27.39 -37.48
N LEU A 42 50.22 27.22 -37.60
CA LEU A 42 49.26 28.33 -37.68
C LEU A 42 48.65 28.59 -36.29
N PRO A 43 48.84 29.80 -35.71
CA PRO A 43 48.44 30.11 -34.34
C PRO A 43 46.91 30.19 -34.13
N ILE A 44 46.14 30.30 -35.21
CA ILE A 44 44.67 30.41 -35.18
C ILE A 44 44.02 29.16 -34.55
N PHE A 45 44.62 27.98 -34.76
CA PHE A 45 44.09 26.72 -34.21
C PHE A 45 44.29 26.61 -32.69
N ALA A 46 45.36 27.19 -32.14
CA ALA A 46 45.57 27.24 -30.68
C ALA A 46 44.57 28.17 -30.00
N LEU A 47 44.21 29.28 -30.66
CA LEU A 47 43.21 30.24 -30.18
C LEU A 47 41.80 29.63 -30.16
N ALA A 48 41.44 28.88 -31.20
CA ALA A 48 40.15 28.17 -31.26
C ALA A 48 39.99 27.11 -30.17
N ALA A 49 41.06 26.36 -29.87
CA ALA A 49 41.05 25.36 -28.79
C ALA A 49 40.84 26.01 -27.41
N LEU A 50 41.43 27.18 -27.18
CA LEU A 50 41.29 27.91 -25.92
C LEU A 50 39.84 28.39 -25.69
N VAL A 51 39.16 28.85 -26.75
CA VAL A 51 37.74 29.25 -26.68
C VAL A 51 36.84 28.06 -26.32
N LEU A 52 37.07 26.89 -26.90
CA LEU A 52 36.28 25.68 -26.60
C LEU A 52 36.47 25.23 -25.14
N LEU A 53 37.67 25.39 -24.59
CA LEU A 53 37.98 25.07 -23.18
C LEU A 53 37.23 26.02 -22.23
N VAL A 54 37.14 27.31 -22.56
CA VAL A 54 36.38 28.30 -21.77
C VAL A 54 34.88 27.99 -21.79
N VAL A 55 34.32 27.60 -22.94
CA VAL A 55 32.90 27.21 -23.07
C VAL A 55 32.59 25.92 -22.28
N ALA A 56 33.50 24.95 -22.30
CA ALA A 56 33.37 23.73 -21.50
C ALA A 56 33.43 24.04 -19.99
N PHE A 57 34.29 24.96 -19.57
CA PHE A 57 34.37 25.38 -18.16
C PHE A 57 33.11 26.16 -17.70
N ALA A 58 32.57 27.04 -18.54
CA ALA A 58 31.34 27.78 -18.24
C ALA A 58 30.10 26.88 -18.10
N THR A 59 30.02 25.81 -18.91
CA THR A 59 28.94 24.82 -18.82
C THR A 59 29.06 23.91 -17.60
N VAL A 60 30.27 23.63 -17.12
CA VAL A 60 30.46 22.92 -15.83
C VAL A 60 30.00 23.79 -14.66
N ASN A 61 30.34 25.09 -14.63
CA ASN A 61 29.93 25.97 -13.54
C ASN A 61 28.42 26.20 -13.46
N SER A 62 27.70 26.25 -14.59
CA SER A 62 26.23 26.30 -14.56
C SER A 62 25.59 25.01 -14.03
N VAL A 63 26.25 23.86 -14.20
CA VAL A 63 25.87 22.58 -13.57
C VAL A 63 26.24 22.56 -12.07
N THR A 64 27.35 23.16 -11.64
CA THR A 64 27.72 23.28 -10.22
C THR A 64 26.83 24.28 -9.45
N ILE A 65 26.20 25.24 -10.13
CA ILE A 65 25.22 26.14 -9.52
C ILE A 65 23.90 25.40 -9.21
N ASN A 66 23.59 24.29 -9.89
CA ASN A 66 22.52 23.37 -9.47
C ASN A 66 22.85 22.58 -8.18
N THR A 67 24.10 22.60 -7.70
CA THR A 67 24.46 22.13 -6.35
C THR A 67 24.44 23.23 -5.27
N GLN A 68 24.35 24.51 -5.64
CA GLN A 68 24.18 25.62 -4.69
C GLN A 68 22.71 26.00 -4.40
N LYS A 69 21.73 25.41 -5.10
CA LYS A 69 20.29 25.47 -4.75
C LYS A 69 19.92 24.70 -3.46
N ALA A 70 20.94 24.23 -2.72
CA ALA A 70 20.84 23.75 -1.35
C ALA A 70 20.83 24.88 -0.30
N GLN A 71 20.86 26.16 -0.68
CA GLN A 71 20.78 27.29 0.25
C GLN A 71 19.72 28.32 -0.19
N LYS A 72 18.77 28.64 0.70
CA LYS A 72 17.53 29.45 0.54
C LYS A 72 16.35 28.65 -0.05
N SER A 73 15.41 28.07 0.70
CA SER A 73 14.54 28.60 1.76
C SER A 73 13.78 29.88 1.39
N ASN A 74 12.46 29.85 1.65
CA ASN A 74 11.40 30.85 1.44
C ASN A 74 10.83 30.90 0.01
N LYS A 75 9.51 30.91 -0.23
CA LYS A 75 8.31 30.99 0.63
C LYS A 75 7.09 30.71 -0.27
N ASP A 76 6.11 30.00 0.27
CA ASP A 76 4.68 29.90 -0.08
C ASP A 76 4.22 30.35 -1.48
N THR A 77 3.61 29.45 -2.27
CA THR A 77 2.24 29.57 -2.80
C THR A 77 1.82 28.21 -3.37
N TYR A 78 0.60 27.79 -3.03
CA TYR A 78 -0.12 26.65 -3.60
C TYR A 78 -0.28 26.79 -5.12
N ASP A 79 -0.14 25.69 -5.85
CA ASP A 79 -0.59 25.58 -7.25
C ASP A 79 -1.29 24.22 -7.40
N GLU A 80 -2.60 24.21 -7.12
CA GLU A 80 -3.52 23.18 -7.58
C GLU A 80 -3.61 23.29 -9.12
N GLY A 81 -3.32 22.19 -9.82
CA GLY A 81 -3.70 22.08 -11.24
C GLY A 81 -2.55 21.93 -12.24
N LYS A 82 -1.72 20.89 -12.09
CA LYS A 82 -1.01 20.25 -13.23
C LYS A 82 -0.95 18.73 -13.06
N GLU A 83 -2.11 18.07 -13.15
CA GLU A 83 -2.16 16.62 -13.36
C GLU A 83 -1.98 16.30 -14.84
N ALA A 84 -0.75 15.96 -15.23
CA ALA A 84 -0.48 15.03 -16.34
C ALA A 84 0.93 14.43 -16.20
N HIS A 85 1.29 13.97 -15.00
CA HIS A 85 2.43 13.06 -14.84
C HIS A 85 1.97 11.67 -15.25
N SER A 86 2.70 11.01 -16.16
CA SER A 86 2.38 9.63 -16.53
C SER A 86 2.29 8.73 -15.28
N PRO A 87 1.50 7.63 -15.27
CA PRO A 87 1.40 6.74 -14.11
C PRO A 87 2.77 6.30 -13.57
N GLN A 88 3.75 6.09 -14.46
CA GLN A 88 5.12 5.78 -14.11
C GLN A 88 5.84 6.92 -13.37
N GLU A 89 5.61 8.18 -13.77
CA GLU A 89 6.17 9.33 -13.06
C GLU A 89 5.55 9.51 -11.67
N ARG A 90 4.23 9.28 -11.52
CA ARG A 90 3.56 9.30 -10.22
C ARG A 90 4.14 8.24 -9.27
N GLN A 91 4.34 7.02 -9.78
CA GLN A 91 4.95 5.94 -8.99
C GLN A 91 6.40 6.26 -8.59
N ARG A 92 7.19 6.85 -9.50
CA ARG A 92 8.57 7.28 -9.21
C ARG A 92 8.61 8.44 -8.19
N ALA A 93 7.70 9.39 -8.30
CA ALA A 93 7.58 10.51 -7.35
C ALA A 93 7.20 9.99 -5.96
N LYS A 94 6.21 9.09 -5.87
CA LYS A 94 5.84 8.39 -4.64
C LYS A 94 7.03 7.67 -4.04
N ALA A 95 7.75 6.84 -4.81
CA ALA A 95 8.91 6.11 -4.32
C ALA A 95 10.01 7.03 -3.76
N ARG A 96 10.33 8.12 -4.47
CA ARG A 96 11.32 9.12 -4.00
C ARG A 96 10.87 9.82 -2.73
N TYR A 97 9.60 10.21 -2.66
CA TYR A 97 9.02 10.85 -1.50
C TYR A 97 9.10 9.93 -0.28
N LEU A 98 8.58 8.70 -0.37
CA LEU A 98 8.59 7.74 0.73
C LEU A 98 10.02 7.40 1.19
N ALA A 99 10.97 7.28 0.26
CA ALA A 99 12.37 7.03 0.59
C ALA A 99 13.06 8.21 1.30
N SER A 100 12.60 9.44 1.06
CA SER A 100 13.15 10.63 1.70
C SER A 100 12.71 10.83 3.15
N LEU A 101 11.55 10.28 3.54
CA LEU A 101 10.96 10.49 4.85
C LEU A 101 11.71 9.72 5.94
N GLN A 102 12.04 10.43 7.02
CA GLN A 102 12.57 9.87 8.26
C GLN A 102 11.59 10.09 9.41
N SER A 103 11.89 9.54 10.59
CA SER A 103 11.01 9.65 11.78
C SER A 103 10.61 11.08 12.12
N LYS A 104 11.55 12.04 12.04
CA LYS A 104 11.29 13.46 12.32
C LYS A 104 10.31 14.08 11.33
N ASP A 105 10.37 13.67 10.06
CA ASP A 105 9.55 14.22 8.99
C ASP A 105 8.13 13.71 9.13
N VAL A 106 7.96 12.41 9.40
CA VAL A 106 6.64 11.81 9.69
C VAL A 106 6.00 12.48 10.91
N LYS A 107 6.74 12.65 12.01
CA LYS A 107 6.23 13.36 13.20
C LYS A 107 5.80 14.80 12.89
N LYS A 108 6.56 15.50 12.05
CA LYS A 108 6.23 16.87 11.63
C LYS A 108 4.95 16.88 10.79
N ILE A 109 4.82 15.97 9.82
CA ILE A 109 3.63 15.84 8.98
C ILE A 109 2.40 15.55 9.84
N LEU A 110 2.47 14.54 10.73
CA LEU A 110 1.36 14.20 11.63
C LEU A 110 0.92 15.40 12.49
N LYS A 111 1.87 16.19 13.00
CA LYS A 111 1.58 17.41 13.76
C LYS A 111 0.94 18.51 12.89
N GLN A 112 1.43 18.70 11.67
CA GLN A 112 0.92 19.71 10.73
C GLN A 112 -0.54 19.41 10.34
N HIS A 113 -0.86 18.13 10.11
CA HIS A 113 -2.20 17.65 9.78
C HIS A 113 -3.06 17.35 11.01
N LYS A 114 -2.60 17.71 12.22
CA LYS A 114 -3.35 17.52 13.48
C LYS A 114 -3.85 16.07 13.67
N VAL A 115 -3.08 15.09 13.21
CA VAL A 115 -3.43 13.67 13.35
C VAL A 115 -3.50 13.30 14.82
N THR A 116 -4.60 12.66 15.22
CA THR A 116 -4.85 12.27 16.61
C THR A 116 -3.85 11.20 17.07
N GLN A 117 -3.61 11.08 18.38
CA GLN A 117 -2.72 10.04 18.92
C GLN A 117 -3.27 8.62 18.74
N SER A 118 -4.59 8.46 18.67
CA SER A 118 -5.29 7.18 18.48
C SER A 118 -5.40 6.75 17.01
N HIS A 119 -4.70 7.43 16.10
CA HIS A 119 -4.68 7.04 14.69
C HIS A 119 -4.18 5.60 14.53
N GLN A 120 -4.68 4.94 13.50
CA GLN A 120 -4.22 3.63 13.08
C GLN A 120 -3.48 3.76 11.75
N LYS A 121 -2.54 2.85 11.51
CA LYS A 121 -1.86 2.73 10.23
C LYS A 121 -2.65 1.77 9.35
N LEU A 122 -2.81 2.11 8.08
CA LEU A 122 -3.47 1.29 7.07
C LEU A 122 -2.63 1.28 5.80
N MET A 123 -2.72 0.19 5.05
CA MET A 123 -2.27 0.12 3.67
C MET A 123 -3.50 0.12 2.76
N ILE A 124 -3.66 1.21 2.01
CA ILE A 124 -4.72 1.34 1.02
C ILE A 124 -4.22 0.66 -0.27
N ASP A 125 -4.97 -0.33 -0.74
CA ASP A 125 -4.66 -1.00 -2.00
C ASP A 125 -5.12 -0.15 -3.19
N SER A 126 -6.36 0.36 -3.14
CA SER A 126 -6.86 1.30 -4.15
C SER A 126 -8.02 2.16 -3.65
N TYR A 127 -8.19 3.33 -4.26
CA TYR A 127 -9.41 4.14 -4.11
C TYR A 127 -9.62 4.99 -5.37
N GLN A 128 -10.60 4.58 -6.18
CA GLN A 128 -10.82 5.15 -7.52
C GLN A 128 -11.18 6.63 -7.49
N GLU A 129 -12.04 7.06 -6.55
CA GLU A 129 -12.50 8.45 -6.42
C GLU A 129 -11.33 9.44 -6.23
N ARG A 130 -10.26 8.99 -5.57
CA ARG A 130 -9.05 9.79 -5.28
C ARG A 130 -7.86 9.39 -6.16
N LYS A 131 -8.05 8.48 -7.13
CA LYS A 131 -6.99 7.87 -7.95
C LYS A 131 -5.81 7.36 -7.12
N LEU A 132 -6.07 6.79 -5.94
CA LEU A 132 -5.03 6.25 -5.06
C LEU A 132 -4.76 4.80 -5.42
N GLU A 133 -3.48 4.44 -5.45
CA GLU A 133 -3.03 3.07 -5.69
C GLU A 133 -1.87 2.76 -4.74
N GLN A 134 -2.03 1.74 -3.89
CA GLN A 134 -0.98 1.15 -3.06
C GLN A 134 -0.23 2.23 -2.25
N VAL A 135 -0.95 2.86 -1.32
CA VAL A 135 -0.47 4.00 -0.53
C VAL A 135 -0.57 3.70 0.97
N PRO A 136 0.47 4.06 1.76
CA PRO A 136 0.39 3.97 3.20
C PRO A 136 -0.41 5.15 3.74
N ALA A 137 -1.21 4.90 4.78
CA ALA A 137 -2.10 5.88 5.36
C ALA A 137 -2.06 5.86 6.89
N PHE A 138 -2.25 7.04 7.49
CA PHE A 138 -2.65 7.17 8.88
C PHE A 138 -4.13 7.55 8.89
N ALA A 139 -4.95 6.77 9.57
CA ALA A 139 -6.39 6.99 9.64
C ALA A 139 -6.84 7.22 11.08
N TRP A 140 -7.77 8.15 11.28
CA TRP A 140 -8.38 8.39 12.58
C TRP A 140 -9.84 8.73 12.41
N ARG A 141 -10.62 8.45 13.45
CA ARG A 141 -12.05 8.68 13.45
C ARG A 141 -12.43 9.86 14.33
N THR A 142 -13.41 10.62 13.88
CA THR A 142 -14.22 11.53 14.69
C THR A 142 -15.67 11.05 14.70
N ASP A 143 -16.58 11.73 15.38
CA ASP A 143 -17.98 11.29 15.48
C ASP A 143 -18.66 11.15 14.12
N LYS A 144 -18.33 12.05 13.17
CA LYS A 144 -19.01 12.15 11.87
C LYS A 144 -18.16 11.72 10.68
N THR A 145 -16.85 11.68 10.81
CA THR A 145 -15.95 11.42 9.68
C THR A 145 -14.79 10.51 10.05
N LEU A 146 -14.41 9.67 9.09
CA LEU A 146 -13.18 8.90 9.08
C LEU A 146 -12.14 9.65 8.23
N HIS A 147 -11.07 10.10 8.85
CA HIS A 147 -10.00 10.89 8.24
C HIS A 147 -8.86 9.99 7.81
N PHE A 148 -8.21 10.34 6.71
CA PHE A 148 -7.03 9.67 6.18
C PHE A 148 -5.97 10.70 5.79
N LEU A 149 -4.76 10.48 6.27
CA LEU A 149 -3.55 11.12 5.80
C LEU A 149 -2.74 10.09 5.01
N VAL A 150 -2.71 10.24 3.69
CA VAL A 150 -1.97 9.35 2.78
C VAL A 150 -0.63 9.95 2.39
N LEU A 151 0.36 9.09 2.16
CA LEU A 151 1.68 9.48 1.68
C LEU A 151 1.82 9.09 0.20
N GLU A 152 1.46 10.00 -0.70
CA GLU A 152 1.41 9.75 -2.15
C GLU A 152 2.21 10.82 -2.93
N GLY A 153 3.53 10.70 -2.94
CA GLY A 153 4.42 11.73 -3.52
C GLY A 153 4.50 13.02 -2.70
N HIS A 154 3.48 13.29 -1.90
CA HIS A 154 3.40 14.27 -0.82
C HIS A 154 2.37 13.77 0.21
N ALA A 155 2.27 14.44 1.36
CA ALA A 155 1.23 14.16 2.33
C ALA A 155 -0.08 14.80 1.85
N ASN A 156 -1.14 14.00 1.74
CA ASN A 156 -2.45 14.46 1.31
C ASN A 156 -3.52 13.93 2.26
N GLU A 157 -4.56 14.71 2.49
CA GLU A 157 -5.63 14.40 3.43
C GLU A 157 -6.96 14.26 2.70
N PHE A 158 -7.75 13.28 3.12
CA PHE A 158 -9.15 13.19 2.72
C PHE A 158 -9.99 12.59 3.85
N GLU A 159 -11.30 12.82 3.76
CA GLU A 159 -12.26 12.31 4.73
C GLU A 159 -13.37 11.52 4.04
N ILE A 160 -13.90 10.54 4.76
CA ILE A 160 -15.08 9.77 4.39
C ILE A 160 -16.13 10.00 5.50
N PRO A 161 -17.27 10.60 5.18
CA PRO A 161 -18.41 10.68 6.10
C PRO A 161 -18.85 9.31 6.59
N MET A 162 -19.09 9.17 7.90
CA MET A 162 -19.44 7.90 8.54
C MET A 162 -20.76 7.31 8.02
N ASP A 163 -21.69 8.15 7.55
CA ASP A 163 -22.97 7.74 6.94
C ASP A 163 -22.80 7.09 5.54
N GLN A 164 -21.66 7.32 4.88
CA GLN A 164 -21.29 6.65 3.63
C GLN A 164 -20.67 5.26 3.87
N ILE A 165 -20.29 4.95 5.12
CA ILE A 165 -19.69 3.67 5.51
C ILE A 165 -20.78 2.76 6.07
N ARG A 166 -21.50 2.06 5.19
CA ARG A 166 -22.60 1.16 5.55
C ARG A 166 -22.14 -0.23 5.99
N GLY A 167 -20.95 -0.64 5.56
CA GLY A 167 -20.39 -1.94 5.86
C GLY A 167 -18.95 -2.05 5.37
N ILE A 168 -18.26 -3.04 5.90
CA ILE A 168 -16.96 -3.50 5.43
C ILE A 168 -17.19 -4.83 4.70
N TYR A 169 -16.60 -5.00 3.54
CA TYR A 169 -16.76 -6.15 2.67
C TYR A 169 -15.41 -6.83 2.43
N TYR A 170 -15.45 -8.07 1.94
CA TYR A 170 -14.27 -8.89 1.67
C TYR A 170 -14.23 -9.29 0.20
N GLU A 171 -13.07 -9.12 -0.42
CA GLU A 171 -12.81 -9.57 -1.78
C GLU A 171 -11.65 -10.57 -1.77
N LYS A 172 -11.97 -11.83 -2.07
CA LYS A 172 -11.04 -12.95 -2.03
C LYS A 172 -10.40 -13.17 -3.40
N ASN A 173 -9.14 -13.61 -3.39
CA ASN A 173 -8.41 -14.08 -4.57
C ASN A 173 -8.23 -13.01 -5.66
N VAL A 174 -8.05 -11.75 -5.26
CA VAL A 174 -7.73 -10.65 -6.18
C VAL A 174 -6.37 -10.93 -6.82
N THR A 175 -6.30 -10.91 -8.15
CA THR A 175 -5.05 -11.13 -8.88
C THR A 175 -3.99 -10.11 -8.45
N ALA A 176 -2.78 -10.61 -8.19
CA ALA A 176 -1.65 -9.81 -7.77
C ALA A 176 -0.46 -10.01 -8.70
N ASP A 177 0.36 -8.97 -8.82
CA ASP A 177 1.64 -9.01 -9.52
C ASP A 177 2.72 -8.60 -8.51
N ILE A 178 3.41 -9.57 -7.90
CA ILE A 178 4.37 -9.32 -6.83
C ILE A 178 5.53 -8.42 -7.28
N GLU A 179 5.86 -8.43 -8.57
CA GLU A 179 6.93 -7.59 -9.12
C GLU A 179 6.49 -6.12 -9.23
N LYS A 180 5.19 -5.87 -9.42
CA LYS A 180 4.62 -4.53 -9.60
C LYS A 180 3.93 -3.97 -8.37
N ASP A 181 3.45 -4.84 -7.49
CA ASP A 181 2.73 -4.49 -6.29
C ASP A 181 3.68 -3.95 -5.22
N TYR A 182 3.30 -2.81 -4.63
CA TYR A 182 3.96 -2.14 -3.53
C TYR A 182 5.48 -1.93 -3.74
N ILE A 183 5.92 -1.67 -4.98
CA ILE A 183 7.35 -1.42 -5.32
C ILE A 183 8.07 -0.51 -4.31
N PRO A 184 7.52 0.63 -3.84
CA PRO A 184 8.21 1.50 -2.89
C PRO A 184 8.58 0.83 -1.55
N PHE A 185 7.88 -0.26 -1.21
CA PHE A 185 8.03 -1.00 0.05
C PHE A 185 9.01 -2.19 -0.07
N GLN A 186 9.45 -2.54 -1.28
CA GLN A 186 10.49 -3.56 -1.48
C GLN A 186 11.88 -3.09 -0.99
N TYR A 187 12.06 -1.79 -0.78
CA TYR A 187 13.31 -1.20 -0.29
C TYR A 187 13.25 -0.94 1.22
N SER A 188 14.38 -1.10 1.91
CA SER A 188 14.50 -0.94 3.37
C SER A 188 14.49 0.53 3.85
N THR A 189 13.48 1.30 3.43
CA THR A 189 13.27 2.70 3.86
C THR A 189 12.59 2.77 5.23
N TYR A 190 12.58 3.95 5.85
CA TYR A 190 11.88 4.14 7.13
C TYR A 190 10.37 3.89 7.02
N ILE A 191 9.73 4.40 5.96
CA ILE A 191 8.30 4.17 5.71
C ILE A 191 8.03 2.70 5.41
N ALA A 192 8.87 2.05 4.59
CA ALA A 192 8.69 0.64 4.28
C ALA A 192 8.68 -0.21 5.56
N LYS A 193 9.68 -0.02 6.42
CA LYS A 193 9.73 -0.69 7.74
C LYS A 193 8.52 -0.38 8.62
N MET A 194 8.00 0.85 8.56
CA MET A 194 6.86 1.25 9.38
C MET A 194 5.54 0.57 9.00
N PHE A 195 5.39 0.20 7.73
CA PHE A 195 4.16 -0.36 7.14
C PHE A 195 4.33 -1.79 6.62
N GLN A 196 5.49 -2.42 6.86
CA GLN A 196 5.84 -3.74 6.35
C GLN A 196 4.78 -4.79 6.72
N ASP A 197 4.36 -4.80 7.98
CA ASP A 197 3.37 -5.75 8.51
C ASP A 197 1.94 -5.49 7.99
N LEU A 198 1.74 -4.40 7.23
CA LEU A 198 0.46 -4.02 6.64
C LEU A 198 0.42 -4.25 5.12
N LEU A 199 1.49 -4.79 4.53
CA LEU A 199 1.46 -5.27 3.15
C LEU A 199 0.53 -6.49 3.03
N PRO A 200 -0.08 -6.73 1.87
CA PRO A 200 -0.97 -7.87 1.71
C PRO A 200 -0.18 -9.18 1.76
N GLU A 201 -0.85 -10.22 2.24
CA GLU A 201 -0.34 -11.58 2.11
C GLU A 201 -0.69 -12.13 0.73
N TYR A 202 0.29 -12.74 0.08
CA TYR A 202 0.12 -13.38 -1.22
C TYR A 202 -0.02 -14.88 -1.07
N ALA A 203 -1.03 -15.44 -1.73
CA ALA A 203 -1.19 -16.87 -1.92
C ALA A 203 -0.78 -17.24 -3.35
N GLU A 204 0.01 -18.31 -3.47
CA GLU A 204 0.39 -18.86 -4.76
C GLU A 204 -0.70 -19.84 -5.23
N ARG A 205 -1.08 -19.76 -6.50
CA ARG A 205 -2.03 -20.69 -7.10
C ARG A 205 -1.56 -21.12 -8.48
N ASN A 206 -1.60 -22.42 -8.74
CA ASN A 206 -1.44 -22.94 -10.08
C ASN A 206 -2.80 -22.91 -10.79
N VAL A 207 -2.90 -22.12 -11.86
CA VAL A 207 -4.08 -22.04 -12.72
C VAL A 207 -3.64 -22.45 -14.12
N ASP A 208 -4.13 -23.60 -14.59
CA ASP A 208 -3.84 -24.14 -15.93
C ASP A 208 -2.33 -24.27 -16.26
N GLY A 209 -1.50 -24.55 -15.25
CA GLY A 209 -0.05 -24.68 -15.40
C GLY A 209 0.73 -23.39 -15.20
N GLU A 210 0.05 -22.23 -15.09
CA GLU A 210 0.67 -20.95 -14.80
C GLU A 210 0.62 -20.64 -13.29
N LEU A 211 1.74 -20.13 -12.78
CA LEU A 211 1.82 -19.65 -11.40
C LEU A 211 1.20 -18.25 -11.32
N VAL A 212 0.07 -18.14 -10.65
CA VAL A 212 -0.63 -16.88 -10.41
C VAL A 212 -0.56 -16.55 -8.92
N TYR A 213 -0.27 -15.30 -8.61
CA TYR A 213 -0.32 -14.77 -7.26
C TYR A 213 -1.66 -14.09 -7.01
N GLN A 214 -2.22 -14.33 -5.83
CA GLN A 214 -3.49 -13.75 -5.41
C GLN A 214 -3.35 -13.15 -4.02
N LYS A 215 -4.09 -12.07 -3.76
CA LYS A 215 -4.20 -11.44 -2.45
C LYS A 215 -5.66 -11.30 -2.06
N ASN A 216 -5.90 -11.10 -0.78
CA ASN A 216 -7.23 -10.83 -0.27
C ASN A 216 -7.30 -9.37 0.19
N LEU A 217 -8.42 -8.71 -0.10
CA LEU A 217 -8.64 -7.31 0.24
C LEU A 217 -9.94 -7.16 1.04
N PHE A 218 -10.02 -6.06 1.78
CA PHE A 218 -11.28 -5.57 2.33
C PHE A 218 -11.61 -4.24 1.70
N TYR A 219 -12.89 -3.92 1.60
CA TYR A 219 -13.31 -2.62 1.10
C TYR A 219 -14.48 -2.04 1.87
N LEU A 220 -14.53 -0.72 1.94
CA LEU A 220 -15.67 0.02 2.45
C LEU A 220 -16.71 0.21 1.35
N SER A 221 -17.98 0.41 1.71
CA SER A 221 -19.08 0.65 0.74
C SER A 221 -18.85 1.81 -0.24
N ASN A 222 -17.94 2.73 0.05
CA ASN A 222 -17.57 3.82 -0.86
C ASN A 222 -16.44 3.46 -1.86
N GLY A 223 -16.00 2.19 -1.89
CA GLY A 223 -14.98 1.72 -2.84
C GLY A 223 -13.53 1.97 -2.41
N LEU A 224 -13.28 2.24 -1.12
CA LEU A 224 -11.92 2.26 -0.56
C LEU A 224 -11.48 0.84 -0.25
N TYR A 225 -10.44 0.35 -0.94
CA TYR A 225 -9.83 -0.95 -0.73
C TYR A 225 -8.61 -0.87 0.18
N ILE A 226 -8.51 -1.79 1.14
CA ILE A 226 -7.37 -1.95 2.04
C ILE A 226 -6.86 -3.39 2.02
N THR A 227 -5.60 -3.58 2.40
CA THR A 227 -5.02 -4.91 2.56
C THR A 227 -5.69 -5.70 3.68
N ASN A 228 -5.70 -7.03 3.57
CA ASN A 228 -6.19 -7.91 4.63
C ASN A 228 -5.51 -7.64 5.98
N THR A 229 -4.19 -7.45 5.96
CA THR A 229 -3.38 -7.16 7.15
C THR A 229 -3.69 -5.80 7.80
N SER A 230 -4.35 -4.89 7.09
CA SER A 230 -4.83 -3.61 7.64
C SER A 230 -6.19 -3.70 8.33
N MET A 231 -6.92 -4.81 8.18
CA MET A 231 -8.31 -4.92 8.63
C MET A 231 -8.45 -4.82 10.16
N ALA A 232 -7.56 -5.43 10.94
CA ALA A 232 -7.58 -5.33 12.40
C ALA A 232 -7.48 -3.87 12.88
N ASN A 233 -6.69 -3.05 12.18
CA ASN A 233 -6.54 -1.63 12.47
C ASN A 233 -7.78 -0.83 12.05
N LEU A 234 -8.40 -1.17 10.90
CA LEU A 234 -9.64 -0.55 10.47
C LEU A 234 -10.80 -0.83 11.46
N MET A 235 -10.91 -2.07 11.97
CA MET A 235 -11.94 -2.44 12.94
C MET A 235 -11.86 -1.63 14.24
N LYS A 236 -10.65 -1.26 14.70
CA LYS A 236 -10.48 -0.35 15.86
C LYS A 236 -11.06 1.03 15.62
N LEU A 237 -11.01 1.52 14.38
CA LEU A 237 -11.62 2.79 13.99
C LEU A 237 -13.14 2.65 13.79
N LEU A 238 -13.60 1.48 13.33
CA LEU A 238 -14.97 1.23 12.92
C LEU A 238 -15.68 0.12 13.75
N PRO A 239 -15.68 0.17 15.10
CA PRO A 239 -16.16 -0.94 15.92
C PRO A 239 -17.67 -1.25 15.78
N LYS A 240 -18.46 -0.31 15.24
CA LYS A 240 -19.92 -0.46 15.04
C LYS A 240 -20.31 -0.72 13.59
N VAL A 241 -19.35 -0.72 12.66
CA VAL A 241 -19.64 -0.95 11.25
C VAL A 241 -19.68 -2.46 11.02
N PRO A 242 -20.76 -3.00 10.43
CA PRO A 242 -20.86 -4.43 10.21
C PRO A 242 -19.87 -4.91 9.15
N PHE A 243 -19.29 -6.08 9.38
CA PHE A 243 -18.60 -6.85 8.35
C PHE A 243 -19.63 -7.71 7.61
N LEU A 244 -19.65 -7.59 6.27
CA LEU A 244 -20.64 -8.19 5.39
C LEU A 244 -19.95 -9.07 4.34
N LEU A 245 -20.45 -10.28 4.17
CA LEU A 245 -19.99 -11.22 3.16
C LEU A 245 -21.05 -11.34 2.06
N ASP A 246 -20.63 -11.24 0.80
CA ASP A 246 -21.48 -11.53 -0.37
C ASP A 246 -20.92 -12.72 -1.15
N ASP A 247 -21.10 -13.92 -0.59
CA ASP A 247 -20.64 -15.17 -1.18
C ASP A 247 -21.76 -16.22 -1.19
N SER A 248 -21.44 -17.42 -1.68
CA SER A 248 -22.42 -18.50 -1.76
C SER A 248 -22.92 -18.98 -0.38
N VAL A 249 -22.10 -18.83 0.66
CA VAL A 249 -22.42 -19.27 2.02
C VAL A 249 -23.35 -18.25 2.69
N SER A 250 -23.02 -16.97 2.61
CA SER A 250 -23.82 -15.89 3.19
C SER A 250 -25.20 -15.79 2.54
N ARG A 251 -25.30 -16.01 1.23
CA ARG A 251 -26.56 -16.02 0.47
C ARG A 251 -27.38 -17.31 0.59
N SER A 252 -26.83 -18.37 1.18
CA SER A 252 -27.54 -19.64 1.30
C SER A 252 -28.72 -19.54 2.27
N ASN A 253 -29.92 -19.92 1.81
CA ASN A 253 -31.11 -20.06 2.68
C ASN A 253 -31.12 -21.38 3.46
N ARG A 254 -30.16 -22.29 3.20
CA ARG A 254 -30.07 -23.58 3.89
C ARG A 254 -29.30 -23.50 5.20
N LEU A 255 -28.48 -22.48 5.36
CA LEU A 255 -27.60 -22.27 6.50
C LEU A 255 -28.22 -21.20 7.39
N ASP A 256 -28.28 -21.48 8.69
CA ASP A 256 -28.85 -20.56 9.67
C ASP A 256 -27.91 -19.39 10.01
N ALA A 257 -28.42 -18.45 10.81
CA ALA A 257 -27.68 -17.26 11.20
C ALA A 257 -26.45 -17.57 12.08
N TYR A 258 -26.52 -18.56 12.97
CA TYR A 258 -25.42 -18.95 13.86
C TYR A 258 -24.25 -19.53 13.05
N PHE A 259 -24.56 -20.39 12.07
CA PHE A 259 -23.57 -20.90 11.12
C PHE A 259 -22.88 -19.74 10.40
N LYS A 260 -23.65 -18.80 9.87
CA LYS A 260 -23.12 -17.68 9.09
C LYS A 260 -22.25 -16.75 9.93
N GLU A 261 -22.58 -16.58 11.21
CA GLU A 261 -21.79 -15.76 12.12
C GLU A 261 -20.43 -16.41 12.44
N ILE A 262 -20.40 -17.73 12.72
CA ILE A 262 -19.13 -18.45 12.91
C ILE A 262 -18.30 -18.41 11.62
N TYR A 263 -18.93 -18.64 10.47
CA TYR A 263 -18.27 -18.57 9.17
C TYR A 263 -17.64 -17.19 8.93
N LYS A 264 -18.37 -16.12 9.25
CA LYS A 264 -17.87 -14.75 9.16
C LYS A 264 -16.63 -14.52 10.03
N ASN A 265 -16.66 -14.98 11.28
CA ASN A 265 -15.52 -14.85 12.19
C ASN A 265 -14.33 -15.70 11.74
N ARG A 266 -14.58 -16.85 11.11
CA ARG A 266 -13.52 -17.65 10.48
C ARG A 266 -12.84 -16.87 9.36
N VAL A 267 -13.58 -16.21 8.48
CA VAL A 267 -13.01 -15.37 7.41
C VAL A 267 -12.15 -14.24 7.99
N LEU A 268 -12.63 -13.56 9.05
CA LEU A 268 -11.84 -12.54 9.74
C LEU A 268 -10.56 -13.12 10.36
N CYS A 269 -10.62 -14.32 10.93
CA CYS A 269 -9.49 -14.98 11.55
C CYS A 269 -8.45 -15.44 10.51
N GLU A 270 -8.91 -16.04 9.40
CA GLU A 270 -8.06 -16.44 8.27
C GLU A 270 -7.40 -15.22 7.61
N ALA A 271 -8.03 -14.05 7.67
CA ALA A 271 -7.48 -12.79 7.19
C ALA A 271 -6.62 -12.03 8.23
N HIS A 272 -6.35 -12.64 9.40
CA HIS A 272 -5.63 -12.03 10.52
C HIS A 272 -6.24 -10.73 11.07
N ALA A 273 -7.53 -10.49 10.80
CA ALA A 273 -8.27 -9.35 11.33
C ALA A 273 -8.63 -9.54 12.82
N ILE A 274 -8.84 -10.80 13.24
CA ILE A 274 -9.01 -11.21 14.64
C ILE A 274 -8.04 -12.34 14.97
N THR A 275 -7.73 -12.51 16.26
CA THR A 275 -6.85 -13.59 16.72
C THR A 275 -7.58 -14.92 16.79
N MET A 276 -6.82 -16.03 16.81
CA MET A 276 -7.39 -17.37 17.04
C MET A 276 -8.16 -17.47 18.37
N ASP A 277 -7.73 -16.76 19.41
CA ASP A 277 -8.43 -16.76 20.70
C ASP A 277 -9.74 -15.98 20.63
N GLN A 278 -9.77 -14.83 19.93
CA GLN A 278 -11.02 -14.10 19.66
C GLN A 278 -11.99 -14.94 18.83
N TYR A 279 -11.49 -15.68 17.84
CA TYR A 279 -12.29 -16.59 17.05
C TYR A 279 -12.88 -17.73 17.90
N ARG A 280 -12.06 -18.39 18.73
CA ARG A 280 -12.51 -19.45 19.65
C ARG A 280 -13.58 -18.95 20.62
N GLN A 281 -13.36 -17.80 21.25
CA GLN A 281 -14.35 -17.19 22.14
C GLN A 281 -15.66 -16.92 21.39
N SER A 282 -15.57 -16.38 20.17
CA SER A 282 -16.77 -16.11 19.39
C SER A 282 -17.57 -17.37 19.05
N ILE A 283 -16.91 -18.52 18.84
CA ILE A 283 -17.61 -19.80 18.65
C ILE A 283 -18.37 -20.15 19.93
N GLU A 284 -17.73 -20.05 21.09
CA GLU A 284 -18.36 -20.38 22.38
C GLU A 284 -19.60 -19.51 22.63
N ASP A 285 -19.48 -18.20 22.41
CA ASP A 285 -20.58 -17.23 22.57
C ASP A 285 -21.74 -17.56 21.61
N ILE A 286 -21.45 -17.83 20.34
CA ILE A 286 -22.48 -18.15 19.34
C ILE A 286 -23.17 -19.50 19.63
N LEU A 287 -22.42 -20.49 20.13
CA LEU A 287 -22.98 -21.78 20.53
C LEU A 287 -23.87 -21.61 21.77
N GLU A 288 -23.53 -20.72 22.69
CA GLU A 288 -24.40 -20.38 23.82
C GLU A 288 -25.72 -19.78 23.34
N ASP A 289 -25.66 -18.80 22.45
CA ASP A 289 -26.85 -18.17 21.88
C ASP A 289 -27.72 -19.20 21.14
N LEU A 290 -27.09 -20.12 20.40
CA LEU A 290 -27.78 -21.22 19.71
C LEU A 290 -28.53 -22.14 20.69
N ILE A 291 -27.97 -22.41 21.87
CA ILE A 291 -28.64 -23.22 22.91
C ILE A 291 -29.90 -22.53 23.43
N GLN A 292 -29.81 -21.21 23.65
CA GLN A 292 -30.91 -20.40 24.18
C GLN A 292 -31.97 -20.05 23.11
N ALA A 293 -31.65 -20.25 21.83
CA ALA A 293 -32.51 -19.92 20.71
C ALA A 293 -33.91 -20.59 20.81
N PRO A 294 -34.98 -19.89 20.41
CA PRO A 294 -36.34 -20.44 20.35
C PRO A 294 -36.54 -21.30 19.09
N ILE A 295 -35.66 -22.28 18.86
CA ILE A 295 -35.70 -23.20 17.72
C ILE A 295 -36.05 -24.62 18.17
N SER A 296 -36.50 -25.46 17.24
CA SER A 296 -36.77 -26.86 17.52
C SER A 296 -35.47 -27.66 17.73
N GLY A 297 -35.57 -28.79 18.45
CA GLY A 297 -34.42 -29.69 18.62
C GLY A 297 -33.89 -30.26 17.30
N GLN A 298 -34.76 -30.43 16.29
CA GLN A 298 -34.34 -30.87 14.95
C GLN A 298 -33.52 -29.79 14.24
N GLU A 299 -33.94 -28.52 14.33
CA GLU A 299 -33.19 -27.38 13.79
C GLU A 299 -31.84 -27.23 14.50
N PHE A 300 -31.81 -27.31 15.83
CA PHE A 300 -30.56 -27.29 16.60
C PHE A 300 -29.55 -28.36 16.15
N VAL A 301 -30.01 -29.62 16.02
CA VAL A 301 -29.15 -30.73 15.56
C VAL A 301 -28.70 -30.50 14.11
N LYS A 302 -29.56 -29.95 13.25
CA LYS A 302 -29.20 -29.60 11.88
C LYS A 302 -28.12 -28.52 11.85
N SER A 303 -28.22 -27.47 12.65
CA SER A 303 -27.22 -26.40 12.78
C SER A 303 -25.84 -26.96 13.15
N LEU A 304 -25.76 -27.79 14.20
CA LEU A 304 -24.50 -28.42 14.61
C LEU A 304 -23.92 -29.33 13.53
N ARG A 305 -24.77 -30.10 12.83
CA ARG A 305 -24.35 -30.95 11.71
C ARG A 305 -23.75 -30.13 10.58
N ASP A 306 -24.43 -29.04 10.20
CA ASP A 306 -23.95 -28.16 9.14
C ASP A 306 -22.61 -27.51 9.54
N MET A 307 -22.48 -26.97 10.76
CA MET A 307 -21.22 -26.39 11.26
C MET A 307 -20.08 -27.40 11.27
N THR A 308 -20.33 -28.65 11.68
CA THR A 308 -19.34 -29.73 11.70
C THR A 308 -18.90 -30.09 10.27
N LYS A 309 -19.85 -30.19 9.34
CA LYS A 309 -19.57 -30.54 7.93
C LYS A 309 -18.65 -29.53 7.25
N TYR A 310 -18.75 -28.26 7.63
CA TYR A 310 -17.90 -27.19 7.09
C TYR A 310 -16.62 -26.95 7.92
N HIS A 311 -16.34 -27.81 8.90
CA HIS A 311 -15.20 -27.69 9.81
C HIS A 311 -15.15 -26.32 10.51
N LEU A 312 -16.32 -25.79 10.89
CA LEU A 312 -16.42 -24.56 11.67
C LEU A 312 -16.26 -24.82 13.18
N ILE A 313 -16.71 -25.99 13.62
CA ILE A 313 -16.61 -26.47 15.00
C ILE A 313 -16.08 -27.91 15.02
N ASP A 314 -15.45 -28.29 16.13
CA ASP A 314 -14.93 -29.64 16.35
C ASP A 314 -15.90 -30.54 17.15
N GLN A 315 -15.55 -31.83 17.27
CA GLN A 315 -16.37 -32.83 17.96
C GLN A 315 -16.49 -32.58 19.47
N GLN A 316 -15.51 -31.95 20.09
CA GLN A 316 -15.54 -31.60 21.51
C GLN A 316 -16.56 -30.49 21.76
N GLN A 317 -16.56 -29.45 20.91
CA GLN A 317 -17.53 -28.36 20.93
C GLN A 317 -18.95 -28.87 20.68
N VAL A 318 -19.15 -29.77 19.71
CA VAL A 318 -20.45 -30.41 19.44
C VAL A 318 -20.97 -31.18 20.66
N SER A 319 -20.09 -31.97 21.28
CA SER A 319 -20.44 -32.80 22.45
C SER A 319 -20.83 -31.94 23.64
N GLY A 320 -20.03 -30.91 23.96
CA GLY A 320 -20.30 -29.97 25.03
C GLY A 320 -21.60 -29.17 24.81
N CYS A 321 -21.80 -28.65 23.60
CA CYS A 321 -23.00 -27.91 23.24
C CYS A 321 -24.26 -28.78 23.34
N SER A 322 -24.20 -30.02 22.84
CA SER A 322 -25.32 -30.97 22.89
C SER A 322 -25.70 -31.36 24.33
N GLN A 323 -24.71 -31.56 25.20
CA GLN A 323 -24.94 -31.89 26.61
C GLN A 323 -25.64 -30.73 27.34
N ARG A 324 -25.20 -29.50 27.12
CA ARG A 324 -25.79 -28.30 27.75
C ARG A 324 -27.20 -28.03 27.25
N TYR A 325 -27.44 -28.21 25.95
CA TYR A 325 -28.79 -28.10 25.37
C TYR A 325 -29.80 -29.02 26.05
N ARG A 326 -29.44 -30.29 26.26
CA ARG A 326 -30.26 -31.29 26.98
C ARG A 326 -30.59 -30.86 28.41
N GLN A 327 -29.57 -30.41 29.15
CA GLN A 327 -29.74 -29.91 30.52
C GLN A 327 -30.71 -28.73 30.60
N ILE A 328 -30.61 -27.77 29.68
CA ILE A 328 -31.45 -26.56 29.69
C ILE A 328 -32.88 -26.85 29.23
N LYS A 329 -33.05 -27.72 28.25
CA LYS A 329 -34.38 -28.08 27.72
C LYS A 329 -35.08 -29.18 28.53
N ASN A 330 -34.44 -29.71 29.59
CA ASN A 330 -34.93 -30.84 30.41
C ASN A 330 -35.26 -32.10 29.58
N ILE A 331 -34.38 -32.44 28.63
CA ILE A 331 -34.48 -33.62 27.75
C ILE A 331 -33.29 -34.54 28.02
#